data_AF-W1IKD1-F1
#
_entry.id   AF-W1IKD1-F1
#
_cell.length_a   1.000
_cell.length_b   1.000
_cell.length_c   1.000
_cell.angle_alpha   90.00
_cell.angle_beta   90.00
_cell.angle_gamma   90.00
#
_symmetry.space_group_name_H-M   'P 1'
#
loop_
_entity.id
_entity.type
_entity.pdbx_description
1 polymer ?
#
loop_
_entity_poly.entity_id
_entity_poly.type
_entity_poly.pdbx_seq_one_letter_code
_entity_poly.pdbx_strand_id
1 'polypeptide(L)'
;MPTIKQLIRNTRQPVRNVKKSPALGGCPQRRGKCTRVYTITPKKPNSGQRKVARVRLTSGFEITAYIPGIGHNLQEHSSVLVRGGRVKDLPGVRYHIVRGTLDAVRVKNRQQGRSRIWGKKAKISDFSPYKKKILPLSRSCHVEVLQKKKQQNPIQFIIID
;
A
#
# COMPACT_ATOMS: atom_id res chain seq x y z
N MET A 1 13.22 41.29 23.81
CA MET A 1 11.90 41.03 24.42
C MET A 1 11.06 42.29 24.25
N PRO A 2 9.84 42.21 23.68
CA PRO A 2 9.06 43.42 23.37
C PRO A 2 8.46 44.06 24.62
N THR A 3 8.35 45.39 24.61
CA THR A 3 7.76 46.19 25.71
C THR A 3 6.24 46.19 25.62
N ILE A 4 5.56 46.48 26.74
CA ILE A 4 4.08 46.51 26.81
C ILE A 4 3.50 47.54 25.81
N LYS A 5 4.10 48.74 25.71
CA LYS A 5 3.70 49.77 24.72
C LYS A 5 3.85 49.31 23.26
N GLN A 6 4.75 48.36 22.97
CA GLN A 6 4.86 47.75 21.63
C GLN A 6 3.72 46.76 21.38
N LEU A 7 3.30 46.00 22.40
CA LEU A 7 2.18 45.05 22.30
C LEU A 7 0.82 45.76 22.19
N ILE A 8 0.67 46.92 22.83
CA ILE A 8 -0.52 47.77 22.71
C ILE A 8 -0.62 48.36 21.29
N ARG A 9 0.50 48.81 20.71
CA ARG A 9 0.53 49.35 19.34
C ARG A 9 0.40 48.25 18.29
N ASN A 10 1.10 47.14 18.46
CA ASN A 10 1.14 46.01 17.55
C ASN A 10 0.87 44.71 18.32
N THR A 11 -0.35 44.19 18.20
CA THR A 11 -0.72 42.91 18.78
C THR A 11 0.07 41.77 18.15
N ARG A 12 0.42 40.75 18.94
CA ARG A 12 1.07 39.54 18.43
C ARG A 12 0.16 38.86 17.42
N GLN A 13 0.69 38.62 16.22
CA GLN A 13 -0.05 37.94 15.17
C GLN A 13 0.08 36.41 15.34
N PRO A 14 -1.01 35.64 15.21
CA PRO A 14 -0.94 34.19 15.25
C PRO A 14 -0.16 33.66 14.04
N VAL A 15 0.74 32.70 14.27
CA VAL A 15 1.50 32.06 13.20
C VAL A 15 0.55 31.16 12.40
N ARG A 16 0.36 31.49 11.11
CA ARG A 16 -0.48 30.70 10.20
C ARG A 16 0.26 29.46 9.72
N ASN A 17 -0.23 28.27 10.08
CA ASN A 17 0.33 27.00 9.63
C ASN A 17 -0.33 26.53 8.33
N VAL A 18 0.46 26.30 7.28
CA VAL A 18 -0.04 25.77 6.01
C VAL A 18 -0.18 24.25 6.06
N LYS A 19 -1.35 23.74 5.65
CA LYS A 19 -1.61 22.29 5.59
C LYS A 19 -0.72 21.62 4.54
N LYS A 20 -0.11 20.49 4.92
CA LYS A 20 0.77 19.71 4.04
C LYS A 20 0.03 18.98 2.90
N SER A 21 -1.29 18.89 2.94
CA SER A 21 -2.13 18.19 1.96
C SER A 21 -3.41 18.97 1.64
N PRO A 22 -3.33 20.10 0.89
CA PRO A 22 -4.47 20.99 0.67
C PRO A 22 -5.59 20.35 -0.16
N ALA A 23 -5.27 19.48 -1.13
CA ALA A 23 -6.26 18.94 -2.06
C ALA A 23 -7.29 17.97 -1.43
N LEU A 24 -7.02 17.48 -0.22
CA LEU A 24 -7.99 16.64 0.51
C LEU A 24 -9.11 17.47 1.16
N GLY A 25 -8.95 18.79 1.31
CA GLY A 25 -9.99 19.66 1.87
C GLY A 25 -10.35 19.35 3.32
N GLY A 26 -9.42 18.80 4.11
CA GLY A 26 -9.67 18.38 5.49
C GLY A 26 -10.14 16.93 5.65
N CYS A 27 -10.49 16.23 4.57
CA CYS A 27 -10.81 14.81 4.62
C CYS A 27 -9.53 13.97 4.86
N PRO A 28 -9.61 12.85 5.60
CA PRO A 28 -8.47 11.96 5.79
C PRO A 28 -8.04 11.27 4.49
N GLN A 29 -9.03 10.90 3.66
CA GLN A 29 -8.86 10.19 2.40
C GLN A 29 -9.87 10.72 1.39
N ARG A 30 -9.55 10.62 0.09
CA ARG A 30 -10.47 11.04 -0.97
C ARG A 30 -10.37 10.12 -2.18
N ARG A 31 -11.52 9.81 -2.78
CA ARG A 31 -11.59 9.03 -4.02
C ARG A 31 -11.11 9.88 -5.20
N GLY A 32 -10.52 9.22 -6.19
CA GLY A 32 -10.18 9.84 -7.46
C GLY A 32 -10.04 8.81 -8.57
N LYS A 33 -9.91 9.31 -9.80
CA LYS A 33 -9.70 8.53 -11.02
C LYS A 33 -8.29 8.80 -11.54
N CYS A 34 -7.55 7.77 -11.93
CA CYS A 34 -6.25 7.93 -12.55
C CYS A 34 -6.40 8.53 -13.95
N THR A 35 -5.65 9.59 -14.23
CA THR A 35 -5.51 10.18 -15.57
C THR A 35 -4.40 9.48 -16.34
N ARG A 36 -3.20 9.39 -15.73
CA ARG A 36 -2.04 8.71 -16.32
C ARG A 36 -1.20 8.04 -15.25
N VAL A 37 -0.57 6.92 -15.60
CA VAL A 37 0.34 6.17 -14.71
C VAL A 37 1.72 6.12 -15.36
N TYR A 38 2.75 6.55 -14.64
CA TYR A 38 4.11 6.67 -15.18
C TYR A 38 5.17 6.60 -14.07
N THR A 39 6.43 6.57 -14.47
CA THR A 39 7.57 6.53 -13.55
C THR A 39 8.29 7.87 -13.51
N ILE A 40 8.76 8.26 -12.33
CA ILE A 40 9.52 9.51 -12.10
C ILE A 40 10.87 9.14 -11.47
N THR A 41 11.94 9.83 -11.88
CA THR A 41 13.26 9.75 -11.26
C THR A 41 13.32 10.67 -10.02
N PRO A 42 13.92 10.21 -8.90
CA PRO A 42 14.01 10.99 -7.68
C PRO A 42 15.01 12.15 -7.78
N LYS A 43 14.94 13.07 -6.81
CA LYS A 43 15.99 14.09 -6.64
C LYS A 43 17.31 13.45 -6.20
N LYS A 44 18.43 14.01 -6.63
CA LYS A 44 19.78 13.72 -6.09
C LYS A 44 19.75 13.85 -4.56
N PRO A 45 20.32 12.94 -3.75
CA PRO A 45 21.34 11.93 -4.04
C PRO A 45 20.82 10.57 -4.50
N ASN A 46 19.51 10.36 -4.49
CA ASN A 46 18.92 9.07 -4.76
C ASN A 46 18.77 8.84 -6.27
N SER A 47 18.79 7.57 -6.68
CA SER A 47 18.54 7.14 -8.06
C SER A 47 17.50 6.03 -8.10
N GLY A 48 16.97 5.74 -9.30
CA GLY A 48 15.99 4.68 -9.55
C GLY A 48 14.64 5.19 -10.07
N GLN A 49 13.69 4.27 -10.25
CA GLN A 49 12.38 4.57 -10.83
C GLN A 49 11.29 4.48 -9.76
N ARG A 50 10.58 5.60 -9.54
CA ARG A 50 9.45 5.66 -8.61
C ARG A 50 8.13 5.61 -9.38
N LYS A 51 7.24 4.70 -9.00
CA LYS A 51 5.94 4.51 -9.66
C LYS A 51 4.92 5.50 -9.14
N VAL A 52 4.31 6.28 -10.03
CA VAL A 52 3.47 7.43 -9.69
C VAL A 52 2.25 7.47 -10.61
N ALA A 53 1.14 8.01 -10.11
CA ALA A 53 -0.06 8.25 -10.91
C ALA A 53 -0.50 9.72 -10.78
N ARG A 54 -0.98 10.29 -11.89
CA ARG A 54 -1.79 11.51 -11.86
C ARG A 54 -3.23 11.11 -11.60
N VAL A 55 -3.85 11.72 -10.61
CA VAL A 55 -5.18 11.38 -10.13
C VAL A 55 -6.03 12.63 -10.07
N ARG A 56 -7.19 12.60 -10.72
CA ARG A 56 -8.23 13.61 -10.57
C ARG A 56 -9.12 13.21 -9.40
N LEU A 57 -9.08 13.99 -8.32
CA LEU A 57 -9.92 13.74 -7.14
C LEU A 57 -11.38 14.12 -7.43
N THR A 58 -12.31 13.59 -6.62
CA THR A 58 -13.71 14.03 -6.62
C THR A 58 -13.86 15.52 -6.32
N SER A 59 -12.88 16.14 -5.64
CA SER A 59 -12.85 17.58 -5.38
C SER A 59 -12.58 18.44 -6.62
N GLY A 60 -12.26 17.83 -7.77
CA GLY A 60 -11.84 18.52 -8.99
C GLY A 60 -10.32 18.73 -9.10
N PHE A 61 -9.57 18.67 -7.99
CA PHE A 61 -8.12 18.82 -8.01
C PHE A 61 -7.42 17.66 -8.71
N GLU A 62 -6.50 18.01 -9.62
CA GLU A 62 -5.52 17.07 -10.16
C GLU A 62 -4.27 17.02 -9.29
N ILE A 63 -3.94 15.83 -8.82
CA ILE A 63 -2.79 15.61 -7.96
C ILE A 63 -1.88 14.53 -8.51
N THR A 64 -0.64 14.56 -8.07
CA THR A 64 0.33 13.49 -8.32
C THR A 64 0.45 12.64 -7.06
N ALA A 65 0.15 11.34 -7.16
CA ALA A 65 0.11 10.41 -6.03
C ALA A 65 1.10 9.24 -6.23
N TYR A 66 1.82 8.90 -5.18
CA TYR A 66 2.77 7.79 -5.19
C TYR A 66 2.07 6.45 -5.03
N ILE A 67 2.51 5.44 -5.79
CA ILE A 67 2.02 4.06 -5.69
C ILE A 67 2.98 3.28 -4.78
N PRO A 68 2.56 2.88 -3.56
CA PRO A 68 3.44 2.19 -2.63
C PRO A 68 3.57 0.69 -2.94
N GLY A 69 4.75 0.14 -2.64
CA GLY A 69 5.03 -1.29 -2.73
C GLY A 69 5.67 -1.72 -4.06
N ILE A 70 5.66 -3.04 -4.29
CA ILE A 70 6.27 -3.67 -5.46
C ILE A 70 5.15 -4.01 -6.44
N GLY A 71 5.29 -3.52 -7.69
CA GLY A 71 4.31 -3.72 -8.76
C GLY A 71 2.96 -3.00 -8.54
N HIS A 72 2.23 -2.76 -9.63
CA HIS A 72 0.86 -2.24 -9.60
C HIS A 72 0.06 -2.74 -10.80
N ASN A 73 -1.27 -2.68 -10.67
CA ASN A 73 -2.26 -3.04 -11.70
C ASN A 73 -3.06 -1.80 -12.17
N LEU A 74 -2.60 -0.60 -11.80
CA LEU A 74 -3.32 0.62 -12.10
C LEU A 74 -3.08 1.00 -13.55
N GLN A 75 -4.16 1.27 -14.26
CA GLN A 75 -4.17 1.73 -15.63
C GLN A 75 -4.77 3.15 -15.65
N GLU A 76 -4.89 3.70 -16.85
CA GLU A 76 -5.71 4.88 -17.04
C GLU A 76 -7.15 4.57 -16.59
N HIS A 77 -7.82 5.57 -16.05
CA HIS A 77 -9.20 5.49 -15.60
C HIS A 77 -9.52 4.59 -14.41
N SER A 78 -8.54 3.91 -13.83
CA SER A 78 -8.73 3.17 -12.59
C SER A 78 -9.17 4.09 -11.44
N SER A 79 -10.17 3.65 -10.67
CA SER A 79 -10.62 4.29 -9.44
C SER A 79 -9.68 3.96 -8.29
N VAL A 80 -9.20 4.99 -7.59
CA VAL A 80 -8.26 4.86 -6.47
C VAL A 80 -8.67 5.70 -5.28
N LEU A 81 -8.24 5.26 -4.10
CA LEU A 81 -8.39 6.01 -2.85
C LEU A 81 -7.05 6.63 -2.48
N VAL A 82 -7.05 7.93 -2.21
CA VAL A 82 -5.83 8.70 -1.95
C VAL A 82 -5.80 9.16 -0.50
N ARG A 83 -4.63 9.05 0.13
CA ARG A 83 -4.34 9.60 1.46
C ARG A 83 -3.20 10.62 1.41
N GLY A 84 -3.12 11.44 2.45
CA GLY A 84 -2.02 12.39 2.63
C GLY A 84 -0.68 11.69 2.90
N GLY A 85 0.41 12.29 2.42
CA GLY A 85 1.77 11.93 2.79
C GLY A 85 2.76 12.24 1.68
N ARG A 86 3.80 13.01 2.03
CA ARG A 86 4.82 13.44 1.07
C ARG A 86 5.90 12.38 0.92
N VAL A 87 6.24 12.08 -0.33
CA VAL A 87 7.45 11.31 -0.64
C VAL A 87 8.64 12.27 -0.59
N LYS A 88 9.60 12.01 0.30
CA LYS A 88 10.76 12.89 0.50
C LYS A 88 11.64 13.01 -0.75
N ASP A 89 11.72 11.93 -1.52
CA ASP A 89 12.57 11.81 -2.71
C ASP A 89 12.01 12.55 -3.93
N LEU A 90 10.69 12.69 -4.03
CA LEU A 90 10.04 13.25 -5.21
C LEU A 90 9.52 14.67 -4.91
N PRO A 91 9.99 15.70 -5.61
CA PRO A 91 9.37 17.01 -5.52
C PRO A 91 7.95 16.95 -6.09
N GLY A 92 7.01 17.69 -5.49
CA GLY A 92 5.61 17.77 -5.94
C GLY A 92 4.71 16.57 -5.58
N VAL A 93 5.25 15.42 -5.16
CA VAL A 93 4.43 14.25 -4.79
C VAL A 93 4.08 14.26 -3.30
N ARG A 94 2.89 14.78 -2.99
CA ARG A 94 2.39 15.03 -1.62
C ARG A 94 1.38 14.00 -1.12
N TYR A 95 1.01 13.04 -1.96
CA TYR A 95 -0.06 12.08 -1.70
C TYR A 95 0.37 10.65 -1.99
N HIS A 96 -0.30 9.70 -1.34
CA HIS A 96 -0.14 8.28 -1.55
C HIS A 96 -1.45 7.61 -1.93
N ILE A 97 -1.39 6.64 -2.82
CA ILE A 97 -2.52 5.75 -3.09
C ILE A 97 -2.60 4.69 -1.99
N VAL A 98 -3.81 4.44 -1.48
CA VAL A 98 -4.11 3.34 -0.57
C VAL A 98 -4.23 2.06 -1.40
N ARG A 99 -3.52 1.00 -1.00
CA ARG A 99 -3.57 -0.31 -1.66
C ARG A 99 -4.59 -1.21 -0.96
N GLY A 100 -5.23 -2.10 -1.73
CA GLY A 100 -6.25 -3.02 -1.26
C GLY A 100 -7.67 -2.45 -1.19
N THR A 101 -7.90 -1.31 -1.83
CA THR A 101 -9.19 -0.61 -1.91
C THR A 101 -9.45 -0.18 -3.35
N LEU A 102 -10.70 -0.27 -3.83
CA LEU A 102 -11.08 -0.01 -5.22
C LEU A 102 -10.20 -0.85 -6.19
N ASP A 103 -9.71 -0.25 -7.27
CA ASP A 103 -8.95 -0.97 -8.31
C ASP A 103 -7.46 -1.15 -7.93
N ALA A 104 -7.02 -0.53 -6.83
CA ALA A 104 -5.66 -0.65 -6.34
C ALA A 104 -5.47 -2.00 -5.64
N VAL A 105 -5.14 -3.04 -6.39
CA VAL A 105 -4.91 -4.41 -5.89
C VAL A 105 -3.80 -4.47 -4.82
N ARG A 106 -3.87 -5.45 -3.91
CA ARG A 106 -2.86 -5.70 -2.86
C ARG A 106 -1.54 -6.21 -3.46
N VAL A 107 -0.43 -5.97 -2.77
CA VAL A 107 0.88 -6.52 -3.18
C VAL A 107 0.91 -8.02 -2.89
N LYS A 108 1.22 -8.83 -3.91
CA LYS A 108 1.33 -10.29 -3.80
C LYS A 108 2.56 -10.69 -2.97
N ASN A 109 2.48 -11.83 -2.29
CA ASN A 109 3.60 -12.50 -1.61
C ASN A 109 4.36 -11.70 -0.54
N ARG A 110 3.77 -10.63 0.01
CA ARG A 110 4.42 -9.86 1.09
C ARG A 110 4.09 -10.44 2.46
N GLN A 111 5.11 -10.89 3.19
CA GLN A 111 4.94 -11.53 4.50
C GLN A 111 4.99 -10.56 5.68
N GLN A 112 5.78 -9.49 5.59
CA GLN A 112 5.96 -8.49 6.66
C GLN A 112 5.30 -7.13 6.33
N GLY A 113 4.88 -6.40 7.36
CA GLY A 113 4.25 -5.08 7.19
C GLY A 113 2.93 -5.14 6.40
N ARG A 114 2.20 -6.26 6.53
CA ARG A 114 0.98 -6.53 5.77
C ARG A 114 -0.09 -5.48 6.03
N SER A 115 -0.17 -4.86 7.20
CA SER A 115 -1.19 -3.86 7.47
C SER A 115 -0.96 -2.52 6.76
N ARG A 116 0.22 -2.24 6.20
CA ARG A 116 0.50 -0.92 5.61
C ARG A 116 0.35 -0.91 4.09
N ILE A 117 0.61 -2.06 3.47
CA ILE A 117 0.55 -2.28 2.01
C ILE A 117 -0.38 -3.49 1.68
N TRP A 118 -1.08 -3.98 2.72
CA TRP A 118 -2.27 -4.82 2.70
C TRP A 118 -2.16 -6.16 1.98
N GLY A 119 -1.07 -6.92 2.13
CA GLY A 119 -1.02 -8.35 1.72
C GLY A 119 -2.02 -9.20 2.53
N LYS A 120 -2.75 -10.13 1.89
CA LYS A 120 -3.64 -11.05 2.63
C LYS A 120 -2.78 -11.97 3.52
N LYS A 121 -3.22 -12.22 4.76
CA LYS A 121 -2.62 -13.30 5.57
C LYS A 121 -2.90 -14.60 4.83
N ALA A 122 -1.86 -15.40 4.57
CA ALA A 122 -2.03 -16.73 4.03
C ALA A 122 -2.96 -17.53 4.96
N LYS A 123 -3.90 -18.28 4.39
CA LYS A 123 -4.77 -19.11 5.22
C LYS A 123 -3.93 -20.27 5.76
N ILE A 124 -4.19 -20.69 6.99
CA ILE A 124 -3.48 -21.82 7.63
C ILE A 124 -3.66 -23.10 6.79
N SER A 125 -4.76 -23.21 6.03
CA SER A 125 -5.01 -24.29 5.05
C SER A 125 -3.93 -24.46 3.98
N ASP A 126 -3.24 -23.37 3.64
CA ASP A 126 -2.22 -23.36 2.57
C ASP A 126 -0.87 -23.90 3.09
N PHE A 127 -0.68 -23.90 4.41
CA PHE A 127 0.50 -24.39 5.12
C PHE A 127 0.34 -25.83 5.64
N SER A 128 -0.82 -26.47 5.51
CA SER A 128 -0.94 -27.87 5.90
C SER A 128 -0.23 -28.76 4.87
N PRO A 129 0.78 -29.55 5.28
CA PRO A 129 1.34 -30.60 4.45
C PRO A 129 0.34 -31.75 4.25
N TYR A 130 -0.83 -31.74 4.90
CA TYR A 130 -1.86 -32.76 4.78
C TYR A 130 -3.19 -32.16 4.30
N LYS A 131 -3.77 -32.72 3.24
CA LYS A 131 -5.11 -32.33 2.75
C LYS A 131 -6.15 -33.12 3.54
N LYS A 132 -6.92 -32.49 4.43
CA LYS A 132 -8.08 -33.15 5.06
C LYS A 132 -9.14 -33.39 3.97
N LYS A 133 -9.31 -34.65 3.54
CA LYS A 133 -10.48 -35.12 2.79
C LYS A 133 -11.44 -35.71 3.82
N ILE A 134 -12.64 -35.15 3.94
CA ILE A 134 -13.75 -35.83 4.60
C ILE A 134 -14.43 -36.64 3.51
N LEU A 135 -14.35 -37.97 3.57
CA LEU A 135 -15.15 -38.86 2.74
C LEU A 135 -16.44 -39.17 3.51
N PRO A 136 -17.64 -39.00 2.91
CA PRO A 136 -18.85 -39.48 3.55
C PRO A 136 -18.87 -41.00 3.40
N LEU A 137 -18.72 -41.73 4.51
CA LEU A 137 -19.18 -43.12 4.55
C LEU A 137 -20.06 -43.34 5.77
N SER A 138 -21.18 -43.99 5.48
CA SER A 138 -22.25 -44.40 6.36
C SER A 138 -21.75 -45.00 7.67
N ARG A 139 -22.31 -44.48 8.77
CA ARG A 139 -22.55 -45.10 10.08
C ARG A 139 -21.38 -45.88 10.72
N SER A 140 -21.03 -45.43 11.94
CA SER A 140 -20.20 -46.08 12.97
C SER A 140 -18.77 -46.43 12.58
N CYS A 141 -17.86 -45.45 12.78
CA CYS A 141 -16.45 -45.56 13.19
C CYS A 141 -15.62 -44.46 12.52
N HIS A 142 -15.11 -43.51 13.31
CA HIS A 142 -14.20 -42.48 12.82
C HIS A 142 -12.75 -42.99 12.90
N VAL A 143 -12.11 -43.23 11.75
CA VAL A 143 -10.65 -43.34 11.64
C VAL A 143 -10.14 -42.13 10.86
N GLU A 144 -9.29 -41.30 11.48
CA GLU A 144 -8.65 -40.17 10.82
C GLU A 144 -7.41 -40.64 10.04
N VAL A 145 -7.41 -40.54 8.70
CA VAL A 145 -6.24 -40.85 7.87
C VAL A 145 -5.60 -39.55 7.35
N LEU A 146 -4.34 -39.30 7.72
CA LEU A 146 -3.53 -38.17 7.27
C LEU A 146 -2.64 -38.56 6.07
N GLN A 147 -2.93 -38.04 4.86
CA GLN A 147 -2.06 -38.21 3.67
C GLN A 147 -1.07 -37.02 3.49
N LYS A 148 0.25 -37.30 3.52
CA LYS A 148 1.31 -36.32 3.21
C LYS A 148 1.19 -35.81 1.77
N LYS A 149 1.20 -34.49 1.58
CA LYS A 149 1.46 -33.85 0.27
C LYS A 149 2.91 -34.15 -0.12
N LYS A 150 3.10 -34.84 -1.24
CA LYS A 150 4.39 -35.08 -1.89
C LYS A 150 5.03 -33.71 -2.19
N GLN A 151 6.12 -33.36 -1.51
CA GLN A 151 6.95 -32.21 -1.89
C GLN A 151 7.72 -32.61 -3.16
N GLN A 152 7.40 -32.00 -4.29
CA GLN A 152 8.33 -31.94 -5.41
C GLN A 152 9.43 -30.95 -5.03
N ASN A 153 10.65 -31.42 -4.78
CA ASN A 153 11.91 -30.77 -5.15
C ASN A 153 13.02 -31.85 -5.10
N PRO A 154 13.82 -32.03 -6.17
CA PRO A 154 14.88 -33.04 -6.22
C PRO A 154 16.08 -32.53 -5.41
N ILE A 155 16.44 -33.21 -4.34
CA ILE A 155 17.71 -32.98 -3.65
C ILE A 155 18.69 -34.05 -4.16
N GLN A 156 19.83 -33.57 -4.63
CA GLN A 156 20.95 -34.29 -5.23
C GLN A 156 21.37 -35.52 -4.42
N PHE A 157 21.56 -36.65 -5.11
CA PHE A 157 22.35 -37.77 -4.58
C PHE A 157 23.83 -37.42 -4.73
N ILE A 158 24.53 -37.23 -3.62
CA ILE A 158 25.99 -37.39 -3.56
C ILE A 158 26.20 -38.86 -3.19
N ILE A 159 26.78 -39.64 -4.11
CA ILE A 159 27.29 -40.98 -3.83
C ILE A 159 28.69 -40.75 -3.21
N ILE A 160 28.87 -41.23 -1.99
CA ILE A 160 30.19 -41.42 -1.39
C ILE A 160 30.56 -42.85 -1.70
N ASP A 161 31.56 -43.04 -2.55
CA ASP A 161 32.53 -44.13 -2.43
C ASP A 161 33.82 -43.51 -1.85
#